data_AF-A0AAP1BYN3-F1
#
_entry.id   AF-A0AAP1BYN3-F1
#
_cell.length_a   1.000
_cell.length_b   1.000
_cell.length_c   1.000
_cell.angle_alpha   90.00
_cell.angle_beta   90.00
_cell.angle_gamma   90.00
#
_symmetry.space_group_name_H-M   'P 1'
#
loop_
_entity.id
_entity.type
_entity.pdbx_description
1 polymer ?
#
loop_
_entity_poly.entity_id
_entity_poly.type
_entity_poly.pdbx_seq_one_letter_code
_entity_poly.pdbx_strand_id
1 'polypeptide(L)'
;MKHTDFHIGLTFMDCTGWWRCTDVGTRTILAIRLDHDDPHWYEGPPYILKEEVFDEEDIARCHLAVEESIRAAVHAAHTSAHPGFPHEVVIRMMDIRHAHPYPHEGVLRFDRKRPDGEVPHPFAGRKEADSWVVELYLPFQGTYETMAERDFISLPRATPDDLRGRASGSVGM
;
A
#
# COMPACT_ATOMS: atom_id res chain seq x y z
N MET A 1 7.45 11.07 -4.66
CA MET A 1 8.64 11.59 -5.39
C MET A 1 8.96 10.64 -6.55
N LYS A 2 9.94 10.95 -7.40
CA LYS A 2 10.46 10.00 -8.43
C LYS A 2 11.77 9.39 -7.96
N HIS A 3 12.07 8.16 -8.40
CA HIS A 3 13.33 7.47 -8.07
C HIS A 3 14.57 8.31 -8.41
N THR A 4 14.56 9.04 -9.53
CA THR A 4 15.66 9.91 -9.96
C THR A 4 15.92 11.11 -9.06
N ASP A 5 14.99 11.43 -8.16
CA ASP A 5 15.14 12.55 -7.22
C ASP A 5 16.03 12.16 -6.03
N PHE A 6 16.23 10.86 -5.79
CA PHE A 6 16.95 10.33 -4.64
C PHE A 6 18.47 10.33 -4.83
N HIS A 7 19.17 10.64 -3.75
CA HIS A 7 20.62 10.54 -3.61
C HIS A 7 20.95 10.28 -2.14
N ILE A 8 22.11 9.68 -1.88
CA ILE A 8 22.57 9.39 -0.51
C ILE A 8 22.62 10.69 0.30
N GLY A 9 22.05 10.66 1.51
CA GLY A 9 21.93 11.81 2.41
C GLY A 9 20.65 12.62 2.25
N LEU A 10 19.87 12.41 1.17
CA LEU A 10 18.59 13.08 0.99
C LEU A 10 17.64 12.74 2.13
N THR A 11 17.05 13.78 2.74
CA THR A 11 15.99 13.64 3.73
C THR A 11 14.63 13.79 3.05
N PHE A 12 13.72 12.88 3.34
CA PHE A 12 12.36 12.82 2.78
C PHE A 12 11.38 12.27 3.82
N MET A 13 10.09 12.33 3.54
CA MET A 13 9.07 11.70 4.40
C MET A 13 8.14 10.79 3.60
N ASP A 14 7.56 9.82 4.29
CA ASP A 14 6.37 9.09 3.85
C ASP A 14 5.25 9.31 4.89
N CYS A 15 4.19 8.48 4.87
CA CYS A 15 3.13 8.55 5.88
C CYS A 15 3.55 8.07 7.28
N THR A 16 4.72 7.46 7.43
CA THR A 16 5.21 6.91 8.70
C THR A 16 6.20 7.84 9.39
N GLY A 17 6.87 8.74 8.67
CA GLY A 17 7.70 9.79 9.26
C GLY A 17 8.81 10.28 8.35
N TRP A 18 9.86 10.84 8.95
CA TRP A 18 11.05 11.32 8.25
C TRP A 18 12.09 10.21 8.09
N TRP A 19 12.78 10.24 6.96
CA TRP A 19 13.74 9.25 6.51
C TRP A 19 14.96 9.92 5.88
N ARG A 20 16.09 9.24 5.93
CA ARG A 20 17.32 9.62 5.22
C ARG A 20 17.75 8.50 4.30
N CYS A 21 17.89 8.81 3.02
CA CYS A 21 18.37 7.86 2.02
C CYS A 21 19.84 7.51 2.30
N THR A 22 20.15 6.23 2.38
CA THR A 22 21.49 5.71 2.65
C THR A 22 22.09 5.00 1.44
N ASP A 23 21.26 4.52 0.51
CA ASP A 23 21.68 3.95 -0.77
C ASP A 23 20.60 4.15 -1.86
N VAL A 24 21.04 4.18 -3.12
CA VAL A 24 20.17 4.28 -4.30
C VAL A 24 20.47 3.14 -5.25
N GLY A 25 19.56 2.17 -5.31
CA GLY A 25 19.62 1.07 -6.27
C GLY A 25 19.10 1.47 -7.65
N THR A 26 18.87 0.48 -8.51
CA THR A 26 18.33 0.71 -9.85
C THR A 26 16.81 0.95 -9.86
N ARG A 27 16.10 0.41 -8.86
CA ARG A 27 14.62 0.44 -8.76
C ARG A 27 14.11 0.79 -7.36
N THR A 28 14.98 0.70 -6.36
CA THR A 28 14.66 0.83 -4.95
C THR A 28 15.66 1.76 -4.30
N ILE A 29 15.33 2.29 -3.12
CA ILE A 29 16.29 2.97 -2.26
C ILE A 29 16.37 2.25 -0.92
N LEU A 30 17.47 2.46 -0.20
CA LEU A 30 17.57 2.16 1.22
C LEU A 30 17.49 3.47 2.02
N ALA A 31 16.82 3.43 3.17
CA ALA A 31 16.75 4.56 4.06
C ALA A 31 16.69 4.16 5.54
N ILE A 32 17.15 5.06 6.40
CA ILE A 32 17.00 4.96 7.86
C ILE A 32 15.98 5.99 8.35
N ARG A 33 15.18 5.63 9.34
CA ARG A 33 14.18 6.52 9.94
C ARG A 33 14.85 7.56 10.84
N LEU A 34 14.30 8.77 10.87
CA LEU A 34 14.78 9.90 11.67
C LEU A 34 13.85 10.13 12.88
N ASP A 35 13.88 9.21 13.83
CA ASP A 35 12.99 9.15 15.01
C ASP A 35 13.73 9.19 16.36
N HIS A 36 15.01 9.53 16.36
CA HIS A 36 15.88 9.66 17.54
C HIS A 36 16.43 11.09 17.70
N ASP A 37 16.54 11.56 18.95
CA ASP A 37 17.04 12.91 19.25
C ASP A 37 18.57 13.03 19.16
N ASP A 38 19.31 11.96 19.50
CA ASP A 38 20.78 11.97 19.52
C ASP A 38 21.36 11.71 18.11
N PRO A 39 22.15 12.65 17.54
CA PRO A 39 22.72 12.51 16.20
C PRO A 39 23.58 11.26 15.98
N HIS A 40 24.20 10.69 17.03
CA HIS A 40 25.08 9.53 16.90
C HIS A 40 24.33 8.26 16.44
N TRP A 41 22.99 8.21 16.58
CA TRP A 41 22.17 7.13 16.01
C TRP A 41 22.27 7.04 14.48
N TYR A 42 22.62 8.16 13.84
CA TYR A 42 22.65 8.30 12.39
C TYR A 42 24.05 8.29 11.80
N GLU A 43 25.07 8.01 12.61
CA GLU A 43 26.43 7.83 12.14
C GLU A 43 26.59 6.45 11.49
N GLY A 44 27.31 6.40 10.37
CA GLY A 44 27.52 5.19 9.60
C GLY A 44 28.29 5.49 8.30
N PRO A 45 28.57 4.46 7.48
CA PRO A 45 28.28 3.05 7.72
C PRO A 45 29.27 2.36 8.70
N PRO A 46 28.88 1.23 9.35
CA PRO A 46 27.51 0.68 9.40
C PRO A 46 26.61 1.54 10.31
N TYR A 47 25.34 1.70 9.92
CA TYR A 47 24.37 2.41 10.75
C TYR A 47 23.91 1.56 11.93
N ILE A 48 23.64 2.20 13.07
CA ILE A 48 22.99 1.57 14.22
C ILE A 48 21.54 1.22 13.88
N LEU A 49 20.88 2.11 13.14
CA LEU A 49 19.50 1.97 12.68
C LEU A 49 19.40 0.97 11.53
N LYS A 50 18.29 0.24 11.50
CA LYS A 50 17.97 -0.67 10.41
C LYS A 50 17.69 0.13 9.14
N GLU A 51 18.34 -0.26 8.05
CA GLU A 51 18.02 0.23 6.71
C GLU A 51 16.78 -0.50 6.18
N GLU A 52 15.80 0.28 5.71
CA GLU A 52 14.56 -0.22 5.12
C GLU A 52 14.54 -0.01 3.60
N VAL A 53 14.00 -0.99 2.90
CA VAL A 53 13.85 -0.97 1.44
C VAL A 53 12.57 -0.23 1.09
N PHE A 54 12.69 0.79 0.25
CA PHE A 54 11.57 1.46 -0.39
C PHE A 54 11.55 1.03 -1.85
N ASP A 55 10.46 0.41 -2.28
CA ASP A 55 10.24 0.09 -3.69
C ASP A 55 9.50 1.21 -4.43
N GLU A 56 9.08 0.94 -5.68
CA GLU A 56 8.47 1.96 -6.52
C GLU A 56 7.17 2.54 -5.96
N GLU A 57 6.37 1.73 -5.25
CA GLU A 57 5.13 2.20 -4.64
C GLU A 57 5.40 3.05 -3.40
N ASP A 58 6.45 2.69 -2.64
CA ASP A 58 6.85 3.45 -1.46
C ASP A 58 7.45 4.80 -1.88
N ILE A 59 8.34 4.80 -2.88
CA ILE A 59 8.96 6.01 -3.48
C ILE A 59 7.91 6.99 -4.00
N ALA A 60 6.85 6.48 -4.65
CA ALA A 60 5.77 7.32 -5.18
C ALA A 60 5.05 8.09 -4.07
N ARG A 61 4.99 7.54 -2.85
CA ARG A 61 4.35 8.11 -1.66
C ARG A 61 5.27 9.01 -0.83
N CYS A 62 6.54 9.14 -1.22
CA CYS A 62 7.48 10.03 -0.54
C CYS A 62 7.27 11.50 -0.94
N HIS A 63 7.58 12.41 -0.01
CA HIS A 63 7.49 13.87 -0.16
C HIS A 63 8.71 14.57 0.46
N LEU A 64 9.02 15.78 -0.01
CA LEU A 64 10.12 16.59 0.57
C LEU A 64 9.67 17.46 1.75
N ALA A 65 8.36 17.73 1.85
CA ALA A 65 7.80 18.61 2.86
C ALA A 65 6.41 18.18 3.29
N VAL A 66 6.04 18.53 4.52
CA VAL A 66 4.73 18.21 5.10
C VAL A 66 3.61 18.84 4.26
N GLU A 67 3.73 20.11 3.88
CA GLU A 67 2.77 20.77 2.98
C GLU A 67 2.56 20.04 1.65
N GLU A 68 3.62 19.45 1.09
CA GLU A 68 3.51 18.69 -0.16
C GLU A 68 2.71 17.39 0.07
N SER A 69 2.99 16.68 1.16
CA SER A 69 2.23 15.50 1.56
C SER A 69 0.75 15.82 1.78
N ILE A 70 0.44 16.91 2.50
CA ILE A 70 -0.93 17.36 2.72
C ILE A 70 -1.63 17.66 1.39
N ARG A 71 -0.98 18.42 0.49
CA ARG A 71 -1.55 18.73 -0.84
C ARG A 71 -1.78 17.47 -1.66
N ALA A 72 -0.85 16.52 -1.64
CA ALA A 72 -0.99 15.26 -2.34
C ALA A 72 -2.17 14.42 -1.79
N ALA A 73 -2.30 14.34 -0.47
CA ALA A 73 -3.42 13.66 0.17
C ALA A 73 -4.78 14.29 -0.17
N VAL A 74 -4.89 15.63 -0.12
CA VAL A 74 -6.11 16.35 -0.52
C VAL A 74 -6.42 16.12 -2.00
N HIS A 75 -5.42 16.20 -2.88
CA HIS A 75 -5.61 15.93 -4.31
C HIS A 75 -6.08 14.50 -4.57
N ALA A 76 -5.48 13.52 -3.89
CA ALA A 76 -5.88 12.12 -3.99
C ALA A 76 -7.33 11.92 -3.49
N ALA A 77 -7.72 12.55 -2.38
CA ALA A 77 -9.09 12.48 -1.87
C ALA A 77 -10.12 13.05 -2.87
N HIS A 78 -9.75 14.09 -3.62
CA HIS A 78 -10.64 14.68 -4.63
C HIS A 78 -10.68 13.92 -5.97
N THR A 79 -9.63 13.16 -6.30
CA THR A 79 -9.51 12.49 -7.61
C THR A 79 -9.66 10.98 -7.55
N SER A 80 -9.69 10.40 -6.35
CA SER A 80 -9.89 8.98 -6.15
C SER A 80 -11.27 8.55 -6.64
N ALA A 81 -11.28 7.53 -7.51
CA ALA A 81 -12.50 6.82 -7.90
C ALA A 81 -12.85 5.65 -6.96
N HIS A 82 -12.00 5.39 -5.95
CA HIS A 82 -12.24 4.35 -4.96
C HIS A 82 -13.32 4.85 -3.96
N PRO A 83 -14.38 4.07 -3.68
CA PRO A 83 -15.49 4.50 -2.81
C PRO A 83 -15.10 4.61 -1.32
N GLY A 84 -13.86 4.25 -1.00
CA GLY A 84 -13.36 4.19 0.37
C GLY A 84 -13.85 2.94 1.09
N PHE A 85 -13.64 2.92 2.40
CA PHE A 85 -14.10 1.86 3.27
C PHE A 85 -14.93 2.49 4.39
N PRO A 86 -16.18 2.04 4.59
CA PRO A 86 -16.94 2.39 5.78
C PRO A 86 -16.18 1.99 7.05
N HIS A 87 -16.38 2.73 8.14
CA HIS A 87 -15.66 2.50 9.39
C HIS A 87 -15.86 1.07 9.94
N GLU A 88 -17.09 0.57 9.90
CA GLU A 88 -17.44 -0.79 10.31
C GLU A 88 -16.76 -1.87 9.46
N VAL A 89 -16.54 -1.58 8.18
CA VAL A 89 -15.80 -2.46 7.26
C VAL A 89 -14.34 -2.52 7.66
N VAL A 90 -13.72 -1.36 7.95
CA VAL A 90 -12.32 -1.28 8.39
C VAL A 90 -12.10 -2.04 9.70
N ILE A 91 -12.98 -1.88 10.70
CA ILE A 91 -12.90 -2.64 11.96
C ILE A 91 -12.90 -4.14 11.68
N ARG A 92 -13.88 -4.61 10.89
CA ARG A 92 -13.99 -6.04 10.56
C ARG A 92 -12.76 -6.57 9.85
N MET A 93 -12.19 -5.81 8.91
CA MET A 93 -10.97 -6.20 8.20
C MET A 93 -9.79 -6.38 9.16
N MET A 94 -9.62 -5.44 10.09
CA MET A 94 -8.54 -5.49 11.09
C MET A 94 -8.71 -6.65 12.06
N ASP A 95 -9.93 -6.90 12.55
CA ASP A 95 -10.24 -8.02 13.45
C ASP A 95 -9.90 -9.37 12.80
N ILE A 96 -10.31 -9.56 11.53
CA ILE A 96 -10.04 -10.81 10.81
C ILE A 96 -8.54 -10.98 10.56
N ARG A 97 -7.85 -9.91 10.12
CA ARG A 97 -6.41 -9.94 9.86
C ARG A 97 -5.61 -10.25 11.12
N HIS A 98 -6.04 -9.73 12.27
CA HIS A 98 -5.41 -10.02 13.56
C HIS A 98 -5.66 -11.47 14.02
N ALA A 99 -6.89 -11.97 13.84
CA ALA A 99 -7.27 -13.31 14.25
C ALA A 99 -6.61 -14.43 13.42
N HIS A 100 -6.26 -14.14 12.15
CA HIS A 100 -5.71 -15.14 11.22
C HIS A 100 -4.38 -14.65 10.62
N PRO A 101 -3.24 -14.99 11.25
CA PRO A 101 -1.92 -14.64 10.72
C PRO A 101 -1.72 -15.23 9.33
N TYR A 102 -1.50 -14.35 8.35
CA TYR A 102 -1.32 -14.72 6.95
C TYR A 102 0.13 -14.44 6.52
N PRO A 103 0.90 -15.46 6.10
CA PRO A 103 2.33 -15.29 5.83
C PRO A 103 2.64 -14.55 4.52
N HIS A 104 1.68 -14.41 3.60
CA HIS A 104 1.91 -13.82 2.27
C HIS A 104 1.39 -12.38 2.19
N GLU A 105 1.81 -11.50 3.10
CA GLU A 105 1.29 -10.13 3.19
C GLU A 105 1.36 -9.32 1.88
N GLY A 106 2.36 -9.59 1.03
CA GLY A 106 2.48 -8.95 -0.29
C GLY A 106 1.30 -9.21 -1.23
N VAL A 107 0.51 -10.27 -0.99
CA VAL A 107 -0.74 -10.54 -1.73
C VAL A 107 -1.81 -9.49 -1.41
N LEU A 108 -1.81 -8.94 -0.18
CA LEU A 108 -2.80 -7.99 0.29
C LEU A 108 -2.50 -6.53 -0.13
N ARG A 109 -1.37 -6.29 -0.81
CA ARG A 109 -0.87 -4.93 -1.06
C ARG A 109 -1.64 -4.20 -2.16
N PHE A 110 -2.28 -4.93 -3.07
CA PHE A 110 -2.89 -4.36 -4.26
C PHE A 110 -4.28 -4.91 -4.49
N ASP A 111 -5.21 -4.00 -4.76
CA ASP A 111 -6.48 -4.35 -5.39
C ASP A 111 -6.19 -4.97 -6.76
N ARG A 112 -7.06 -5.90 -7.17
CA ARG A 112 -6.92 -6.59 -8.44
C ARG A 112 -8.20 -6.47 -9.25
N LYS A 113 -8.07 -6.49 -10.57
CA LYS A 113 -9.19 -6.37 -11.49
C LYS A 113 -9.66 -7.75 -11.95
N ARG A 114 -10.97 -7.99 -11.85
CA ARG A 114 -11.62 -9.17 -12.42
C ARG A 114 -12.04 -8.95 -13.88
N PRO A 115 -12.28 -10.02 -14.66
CA PRO A 115 -12.75 -9.91 -16.05
C PRO A 115 -14.10 -9.20 -16.21
N ASP A 116 -14.97 -9.26 -15.20
CA ASP A 116 -16.26 -8.55 -15.15
C ASP A 116 -16.11 -7.05 -14.83
N GLY A 117 -14.88 -6.59 -14.59
CA GLY A 117 -14.56 -5.20 -14.24
C GLY A 117 -14.61 -4.91 -12.74
N GLU A 118 -15.00 -5.86 -11.90
CA GLU A 118 -15.00 -5.70 -10.45
C GLU A 118 -13.57 -5.54 -9.91
N VAL A 119 -13.43 -4.78 -8.82
CA VAL A 119 -12.13 -4.48 -8.19
C VAL A 119 -12.14 -4.94 -6.73
N PRO A 120 -11.92 -6.24 -6.44
CA PRO A 120 -11.78 -6.73 -5.07
C PRO A 120 -10.57 -6.15 -4.34
N HIS A 121 -10.81 -5.74 -3.09
CA HIS A 121 -9.80 -5.36 -2.12
C HIS A 121 -9.43 -6.55 -1.21
N PRO A 122 -8.19 -7.06 -1.25
CA PRO A 122 -7.75 -8.13 -0.36
C PRO A 122 -7.41 -7.59 1.03
N PHE A 123 -7.96 -8.18 2.09
CA PHE A 123 -7.72 -7.69 3.46
C PHE A 123 -7.18 -8.73 4.44
N ALA A 124 -7.35 -10.03 4.18
CA ALA A 124 -6.78 -11.09 5.00
C ALA A 124 -6.61 -12.38 4.18
N GLY A 125 -5.84 -13.33 4.73
CA GLY A 125 -5.77 -14.68 4.22
C GLY A 125 -6.15 -15.67 5.31
N ARG A 126 -6.91 -16.71 4.94
CA ARG A 126 -7.33 -17.79 5.83
C ARG A 126 -6.82 -19.11 5.28
N LYS A 127 -6.30 -19.96 6.16
CA LYS A 127 -5.84 -21.29 5.78
C LYS A 127 -7.04 -22.25 5.74
N GLU A 128 -7.24 -22.90 4.60
CA GLU A 128 -8.26 -23.94 4.40
C GLU A 128 -7.57 -25.24 3.97
N ALA A 129 -7.55 -26.22 4.88
CA ALA A 129 -6.78 -27.45 4.75
C ALA A 129 -5.30 -27.14 4.40
N ASP A 130 -4.86 -27.54 3.20
CA ASP A 130 -3.51 -27.35 2.70
C ASP A 130 -3.37 -26.16 1.73
N SER A 131 -4.40 -25.31 1.64
CA SER A 131 -4.47 -24.17 0.72
C SER A 131 -4.82 -22.86 1.42
N TRP A 132 -4.58 -21.74 0.74
CA TRP A 132 -4.92 -20.41 1.22
C TRP A 132 -6.09 -19.83 0.42
N VAL A 133 -7.02 -19.22 1.13
CA VAL A 133 -8.06 -18.36 0.56
C VAL A 133 -7.81 -16.93 1.00
N VAL A 134 -8.05 -15.98 0.10
CA VAL A 134 -7.97 -14.54 0.36
C VAL A 134 -9.37 -14.04 0.65
N GLU A 135 -9.50 -13.32 1.76
CA GLU A 135 -10.70 -12.59 2.14
C GLU A 135 -10.72 -11.27 1.37
N LEU A 136 -11.81 -11.05 0.65
CA LEU A 136 -12.00 -9.92 -0.25
C LEU A 136 -13.19 -9.08 0.22
N TYR A 137 -13.03 -7.77 0.13
CA TYR A 137 -14.14 -6.82 0.18
C TYR A 137 -14.34 -6.24 -1.22
N LEU A 138 -15.58 -6.09 -1.65
CA LEU A 138 -15.94 -5.49 -2.93
C LEU A 138 -16.36 -4.04 -2.68
N PRO A 139 -15.48 -3.04 -2.84
CA PRO A 139 -15.74 -1.68 -2.38
C PRO A 139 -16.95 -1.03 -3.06
N PHE A 140 -17.20 -1.39 -4.31
CA PHE A 140 -18.31 -0.86 -5.11
C PHE A 140 -19.65 -1.56 -4.85
N GLN A 141 -19.64 -2.72 -4.18
CA GLN A 141 -20.85 -3.48 -3.85
C GLN A 141 -21.17 -3.46 -2.35
N GLY A 142 -20.19 -3.16 -1.48
CA GLY A 142 -20.36 -3.22 -0.04
C GLY A 142 -20.46 -4.65 0.50
N THR A 143 -19.97 -5.64 -0.24
CA THR A 143 -20.09 -7.07 0.08
C THR A 143 -18.72 -7.72 0.29
N TYR A 144 -18.73 -8.90 0.90
CA TYR A 144 -17.53 -9.69 1.17
C TYR A 144 -17.57 -10.98 0.35
N GLU A 145 -16.42 -11.40 -0.13
CA GLU A 145 -16.24 -12.65 -0.85
C GLU A 145 -14.91 -13.31 -0.46
N THR A 146 -14.73 -14.56 -0.86
CA THR A 146 -13.46 -15.27 -0.73
C THR A 146 -13.03 -15.78 -2.09
N MET A 147 -11.72 -15.84 -2.32
CA MET A 147 -11.13 -16.40 -3.54
C MET A 147 -9.92 -17.24 -3.18
N ALA A 148 -9.66 -18.33 -3.90
CA ALA A 148 -8.41 -19.06 -3.73
C ALA A 148 -7.21 -18.11 -3.99
N GLU A 149 -6.17 -18.18 -3.17
CA GLU A 149 -5.01 -17.28 -3.30
C GLU A 149 -4.41 -17.34 -4.70
N ARG A 150 -4.29 -18.55 -5.26
CA ARG A 150 -3.80 -18.78 -6.63
C ARG A 150 -4.59 -18.00 -7.68
N ASP A 151 -5.91 -18.03 -7.56
CA ASP A 151 -6.79 -17.36 -8.53
C ASP A 151 -6.68 -15.85 -8.36
N PHE A 152 -6.66 -15.37 -7.11
CA PHE A 152 -6.50 -13.95 -6.81
C PHE A 152 -5.17 -13.40 -7.35
N ILE A 153 -4.04 -14.07 -7.10
CA ILE A 153 -2.72 -13.59 -7.56
C ILE A 153 -2.54 -13.63 -9.08
N SER A 154 -3.40 -14.39 -9.79
CA SER A 154 -3.41 -14.44 -11.26
C SER A 154 -4.11 -13.24 -11.89
N LEU A 155 -4.95 -12.53 -11.14
CA LEU A 155 -5.65 -11.33 -11.64
C LEU A 155 -4.67 -10.18 -11.85
N PRO A 156 -4.83 -9.34 -12.88
CA PRO A 156 -4.03 -8.13 -13.02
C PRO A 156 -4.25 -7.19 -11.82
N ARG A 157 -3.20 -6.43 -11.45
CA ARG A 157 -3.36 -5.33 -10.48
C ARG A 157 -4.33 -4.30 -11.05
N ALA A 158 -5.21 -3.78 -10.20
CA ALA A 158 -6.12 -2.71 -10.59
C ALA A 158 -5.35 -1.41 -10.78
N THR A 159 -5.72 -0.65 -11.81
CA THR A 159 -5.20 0.68 -12.10
C THR A 159 -6.21 1.76 -11.72
N PRO A 160 -5.80 3.03 -11.63
CA PRO A 160 -6.73 4.14 -11.47
C PRO A 160 -7.81 4.22 -12.56
N ASP A 161 -7.50 3.80 -13.80
CA ASP A 161 -8.48 3.71 -14.88
C ASP A 161 -9.52 2.62 -14.64
N ASP A 162 -9.11 1.48 -14.08
CA ASP A 162 -10.04 0.40 -13.73
C ASP A 162 -11.02 0.84 -12.64
N LEU A 163 -10.51 1.53 -11.62
CA LEU A 163 -11.35 2.11 -10.56
C LEU A 163 -12.35 3.13 -11.14
N ARG A 164 -11.91 4.02 -12.03
CA ARG A 164 -12.80 4.98 -12.72
C ARG A 164 -13.86 4.29 -13.57
N GLY A 165 -13.47 3.25 -14.31
CA GLY A 165 -14.37 2.45 -15.13
C GLY A 165 -15.44 1.77 -14.28
N ARG A 166 -15.02 1.16 -13.16
CA ARG A 166 -15.93 0.48 -12.23
C ARG A 166 -16.88 1.45 -11.53
N ALA A 167 -16.39 2.62 -11.12
CA ALA A 167 -17.19 3.68 -10.50
C ALA A 167 -18.28 4.20 -11.46
N SER A 168 -17.93 4.42 -12.72
CA SER A 168 -18.86 4.90 -13.74
C SER A 168 -19.92 3.86 -14.10
N GLY A 169 -19.54 2.57 -14.11
CA GLY A 169 -20.48 1.45 -14.34
C GLY A 169 -21.50 1.26 -13.21
N SER A 170 -21.16 1.60 -11.97
CA SER A 170 -22.11 1.57 -10.83
C SER A 170 -23.24 2.61 -10.93
N VAL A 171 -23.05 3.71 -11.67
CA VAL A 171 -24.03 4.82 -11.75
C VAL A 171 -25.17 4.50 -12.74
N GLY A 172 -25.06 3.41 -13.51
CA GLY A 172 -25.99 3.05 -14.59
C GLY A 172 -27.01 1.95 -14.28
N MET A 173 -27.18 1.54 -13.02
CA MET A 173 -28.15 0.49 -12.63
C MET A 173 -29.05 0.94 -11.47
#